data_AF-A0A829GKH1-F1
#
_entry.id   AF-A0A829GKH1-F1
#
_cell.length_a   1.000
_cell.length_b   1.000
_cell.length_c   1.000
_cell.angle_alpha   90.00
_cell.angle_beta   90.00
_cell.angle_gamma   90.00
#
_symmetry.space_group_name_H-M   'P 1'
#
loop_
_entity.id
_entity.type
_entity.pdbx_description
1 polymer ?
#
loop_
_entity_poly.entity_id
_entity_poly.type
_entity_poly.pdbx_seq_one_letter_code
_entity_poly.pdbx_strand_id
1 'polypeptide(L)'
;MHEKNKLSWAHELAWLLGIVIMALIVLSPQLSYHALVVGDDWEFHWNRFYEAAMQLKTGKFNFFQSLYSFRQSGRIINAVYGSAFAYCHGFILIIAKTWFRAEIISSFLCLVTAGSGMYFLTRYCQVKRQMAFAAAVLYMGT
;
A
#
# COMPACT_ATOMS: atom_id res chain seq x y z
N MET A 1 26.59 -29.64 10.80
CA MET A 1 25.50 -29.10 11.65
C MET A 1 24.65 -28.14 10.82
N HIS A 2 23.68 -28.65 10.07
CA HIS A 2 22.68 -27.81 9.40
C HIS A 2 21.38 -28.60 9.35
N GLU A 3 20.79 -28.80 10.52
CA GLU A 3 19.48 -29.41 10.60
C GLU A 3 18.46 -28.36 10.18
N LYS A 4 17.91 -28.55 8.97
CA LYS A 4 16.81 -27.78 8.43
C LYS A 4 15.65 -27.86 9.40
N ASN A 5 15.55 -26.85 10.26
CA ASN A 5 14.36 -26.60 11.05
C ASN A 5 13.22 -26.47 10.03
N LYS A 6 12.35 -27.48 9.95
CA LYS A 6 11.10 -27.39 9.20
C LYS A 6 10.40 -26.16 9.75
N LEU A 7 10.45 -25.06 8.97
CA LEU A 7 9.76 -23.82 9.25
C LEU A 7 8.30 -24.20 9.49
N SER A 8 7.86 -24.24 10.74
CA SER A 8 6.47 -24.54 11.07
C SER A 8 5.67 -23.31 10.69
N TRP A 9 5.24 -23.26 9.42
CA TRP A 9 4.50 -22.15 8.81
C TRP A 9 3.30 -21.70 9.66
N ALA A 10 2.70 -22.62 10.43
CA ALA A 10 1.62 -22.32 11.38
C ALA A 10 1.99 -21.22 12.40
N HIS A 11 3.22 -21.23 12.91
CA HIS A 11 3.65 -20.21 13.88
C HIS A 11 3.87 -18.86 13.21
N GLU A 12 4.41 -18.85 12.00
CA GLU A 12 4.62 -17.60 11.24
C GLU A 12 3.29 -16.97 10.84
N LEU A 13 2.28 -17.77 10.49
CA LEU A 13 0.92 -17.30 10.19
C LEU A 13 0.27 -16.57 11.36
N ALA A 14 0.49 -17.01 12.61
CA ALA A 14 -0.04 -16.33 13.78
C ALA A 14 0.52 -14.90 13.92
N TRP A 15 1.82 -14.71 13.67
CA TRP A 15 2.46 -13.39 13.70
C TRP A 15 2.01 -12.50 12.54
N LEU A 16 1.88 -13.06 11.34
CA LEU A 16 1.34 -12.33 10.18
C LEU A 16 -0.13 -11.91 10.40
N LEU A 17 -0.95 -12.76 11.04
CA LEU A 17 -2.30 -12.39 11.43
C LEU A 17 -2.28 -11.24 12.45
N GLY A 18 -1.34 -11.27 13.41
CA GLY A 18 -1.11 -10.15 14.33
C GLY A 18 -0.80 -8.84 13.59
N ILE A 19 0.03 -8.89 12.53
CA ILE A 19 0.36 -7.71 11.70
C ILE A 19 -0.89 -7.19 10.99
N VAL A 20 -1.73 -8.07 10.44
CA VAL A 20 -3.00 -7.68 9.81
C VAL A 20 -3.93 -7.01 10.81
N ILE A 21 -4.05 -7.55 12.03
CA ILE A 21 -4.84 -6.94 13.10
C ILE A 21 -4.29 -5.55 13.46
N MET A 22 -2.97 -5.42 13.61
CA MET A 22 -2.35 -4.13 13.89
C MET A 22 -2.58 -3.10 12.78
N ALA A 23 -2.55 -3.51 11.51
CA ALA A 23 -2.87 -2.62 10.39
C ALA A 23 -4.31 -2.10 10.49
N LEU A 24 -5.27 -2.96 10.85
CA LEU A 24 -6.66 -2.53 11.07
C LEU A 24 -6.80 -1.60 12.28
N ILE A 25 -6.04 -1.81 13.35
CA ILE A 25 -6.01 -0.90 14.51
C ILE A 25 -5.49 0.47 14.09
N VAL A 26 -4.39 0.54 13.33
CA VAL A 26 -3.80 1.80 12.84
C VAL A 26 -4.79 2.56 11.95
N LEU A 27 -5.53 1.85 11.10
CA LEU A 27 -6.53 2.45 10.20
C LEU A 27 -7.88 2.75 10.89
N SER A 28 -8.11 2.23 12.09
CA SER A 28 -9.40 2.36 12.77
C SER A 28 -9.88 3.81 12.95
N PRO A 29 -9.03 4.81 13.28
CA PRO A 29 -9.50 6.19 13.41
C PRO A 29 -10.02 6.75 12.08
N GLN A 30 -9.35 6.42 10.97
CA GLN A 30 -9.75 6.91 9.64
C GLN A 30 -11.09 6.30 9.20
N LEU A 31 -11.32 5.03 9.56
CA LEU A 31 -12.59 4.34 9.35
C LEU A 31 -13.72 4.92 10.22
N SER A 32 -13.46 5.19 11.50
CA SER A 32 -14.48 5.72 12.42
C SER A 32 -14.85 7.16 12.10
N TYR A 33 -13.87 8.04 11.90
CA TYR A 33 -14.10 9.46 11.66
C TYR A 33 -14.39 9.81 10.20
N HIS A 34 -14.29 8.84 9.28
CA HIS A 34 -14.43 9.07 7.84
C HIS A 34 -13.51 10.19 7.34
N ALA A 35 -12.33 10.29 7.94
CA ALA A 35 -11.33 11.32 7.70
C ALA A 35 -10.00 10.67 7.31
N LEU A 36 -9.30 11.28 6.36
CA LEU A 36 -7.99 10.80 5.92
C LEU A 36 -6.90 11.70 6.46
N VAL A 37 -5.76 11.08 6.79
CA VAL A 37 -4.52 11.81 7.01
C VAL A 37 -3.93 12.09 5.64
N VAL A 38 -4.04 13.33 5.19
CA VAL A 38 -3.56 13.77 3.87
C VAL A 38 -2.35 14.68 4.04
N GLY A 39 -1.30 14.44 3.26
CA GLY A 39 -0.13 15.31 3.14
C GLY A 39 -0.15 16.09 1.82
N ASP A 40 0.84 16.98 1.64
CA ASP A 40 0.90 17.86 0.46
C ASP A 40 0.97 17.09 -0.87
N ASP A 41 1.66 15.94 -0.90
CA ASP A 41 1.80 15.12 -2.10
C ASP A 41 0.56 14.25 -2.40
N TRP A 42 -0.41 14.18 -1.48
CA TRP A 42 -1.61 13.34 -1.63
C TRP A 42 -2.39 13.71 -2.91
N GLU A 43 -2.67 14.99 -3.12
CA GLU A 43 -3.46 15.45 -4.28
C GLU A 43 -2.74 15.11 -5.60
N PHE A 44 -1.42 15.26 -5.61
CA PHE A 44 -0.59 14.93 -6.76
C PHE A 44 -0.69 13.44 -7.11
N HIS A 45 -0.51 12.55 -6.14
CA HIS A 45 -0.60 11.10 -6.37
C HIS A 45 -2.01 10.67 -6.78
N TRP A 46 -3.06 11.21 -6.16
CA TRP A 46 -4.43 10.84 -6.52
C TRP A 46 -4.85 11.33 -7.91
N ASN A 47 -4.33 12.47 -8.39
CA ASN A 47 -4.48 12.85 -9.78
C ASN A 47 -3.80 11.86 -10.75
N ARG A 48 -2.62 11.33 -10.37
CA ARG A 48 -1.92 10.31 -11.17
C ARG A 48 -2.68 8.99 -11.24
N PHE A 49 -3.25 8.56 -10.11
CA PHE A 49 -4.03 7.34 -10.02
C PHE A 49 -5.36 7.46 -10.75
N TYR A 50 -6.00 8.63 -10.66
CA TYR A 50 -7.20 8.95 -11.42
C TYR A 50 -6.95 8.95 -12.92
N GLU A 51 -5.83 9.52 -13.38
CA GLU A 51 -5.42 9.44 -14.80
C GLU A 51 -5.36 7.99 -15.27
N ALA A 52 -4.62 7.15 -14.54
CA ALA A 52 -4.46 5.75 -14.89
C ALA A 52 -5.79 5.00 -14.85
N ALA A 53 -6.65 5.27 -13.86
CA ALA A 53 -7.99 4.71 -13.78
C ALA A 53 -8.86 5.06 -14.99
N MET A 54 -8.79 6.31 -15.48
CA MET A 54 -9.57 6.75 -16.64
C MET A 54 -9.04 6.14 -17.94
N GLN A 55 -7.73 6.01 -18.10
CA GLN A 55 -7.15 5.30 -19.24
C GLN A 55 -7.54 3.83 -19.26
N LEU A 56 -7.50 3.15 -18.11
CA LEU A 56 -7.97 1.76 -17.96
C LEU A 56 -9.47 1.63 -18.28
N LYS A 57 -10.32 2.55 -17.77
CA LYS A 57 -11.77 2.52 -18.02
C LYS A 57 -12.14 2.76 -19.48
N THR A 58 -11.42 3.65 -20.16
CA THR A 58 -11.73 4.04 -21.54
C THR A 58 -11.01 3.20 -22.59
N GLY A 59 -9.99 2.44 -22.19
CA GLY A 59 -9.07 1.75 -23.10
C GLY A 59 -8.18 2.71 -23.92
N LYS A 60 -8.22 4.01 -23.63
CA LYS A 60 -7.43 5.03 -24.32
C LYS A 60 -6.14 5.30 -23.54
N PHE A 61 -5.13 4.51 -23.83
CA PHE A 61 -3.82 4.66 -23.18
C PHE A 61 -3.04 5.82 -23.79
N ASN A 62 -2.55 6.71 -22.93
CA ASN A 62 -1.60 7.75 -23.29
C ASN A 62 -0.49 7.74 -22.24
N PHE A 63 0.65 7.19 -22.63
CA PHE A 63 1.81 7.07 -21.73
C PHE A 63 2.41 8.43 -21.39
N PHE A 64 2.43 9.36 -22.36
CA PHE A 64 3.16 10.61 -22.23
C PHE A 64 2.34 11.70 -21.55
N GLN A 65 1.04 11.83 -21.83
CA GLN A 65 0.24 12.96 -21.36
C GLN A 65 -0.86 12.50 -20.40
N SER A 66 -1.05 13.28 -19.33
CA SER A 66 -2.20 13.18 -18.44
C SER A 66 -3.35 14.04 -18.99
N LEU A 67 -4.36 13.38 -19.56
CA LEU A 67 -5.48 14.03 -20.28
C LEU A 67 -6.79 14.05 -19.48
N TYR A 68 -6.92 13.18 -18.49
CA TYR A 68 -8.11 13.04 -17.65
C TYR A 68 -7.95 13.72 -16.29
N SER A 69 -6.73 13.85 -15.77
CA SER A 69 -6.44 14.49 -14.48
C SER A 69 -5.68 15.81 -14.63
N PHE A 70 -5.25 16.41 -13.51
CA PHE A 70 -4.47 17.66 -13.49
C PHE A 70 -5.12 18.80 -14.28
N ARG A 71 -6.44 18.93 -14.15
CA ARG A 71 -7.25 19.93 -14.87
C ARG A 71 -7.08 19.85 -16.40
N GLN A 72 -6.80 18.66 -16.92
CA GLN A 72 -6.65 18.39 -18.36
C GLN A 72 -5.58 19.26 -19.05
N SER A 73 -4.53 19.61 -18.30
CA SER A 73 -3.46 20.48 -18.82
C SER A 73 -2.42 19.77 -19.69
N GLY A 74 -2.58 18.46 -19.97
CA GLY A 74 -1.70 17.70 -20.87
C GLY A 74 -0.30 17.44 -20.31
N ARG A 75 -0.15 17.43 -18.98
CA ARG A 75 1.16 17.30 -18.30
C ARG A 75 1.78 15.91 -18.50
N ILE A 76 3.12 15.86 -18.51
CA ILE A 76 3.89 14.62 -18.65
C ILE A 76 4.29 14.09 -17.27
N ILE A 77 3.35 13.45 -16.56
CA ILE A 77 3.55 13.07 -15.15
C ILE A 77 3.81 11.56 -14.99
N ASN A 78 2.88 10.70 -15.42
CA ASN A 78 3.03 9.25 -15.21
C ASN A 78 4.24 8.65 -15.95
N ALA A 79 4.69 9.28 -17.04
CA ALA A 79 5.93 8.92 -17.72
C ALA A 79 7.19 9.16 -16.86
N VAL A 80 7.18 10.16 -15.97
CA VAL A 80 8.36 10.60 -15.19
C VAL A 80 8.39 9.99 -13.79
N TYR A 81 7.22 9.77 -13.17
CA TYR A 81 7.13 9.33 -11.77
C TYR A 81 6.82 7.83 -11.59
N GLY A 82 6.88 7.06 -12.67
CA GLY A 82 6.58 5.63 -12.68
C GLY A 82 5.10 5.34 -13.00
N SER A 83 4.86 4.79 -14.19
CA SER A 83 3.52 4.47 -14.68
C SER A 83 2.94 3.22 -14.02
N ALA A 84 3.75 2.18 -13.79
CA ALA A 84 3.29 0.89 -13.28
C ALA A 84 2.52 1.02 -11.95
N PHE A 85 3.11 1.71 -10.98
CA PHE A 85 2.47 1.95 -9.68
C PHE A 85 1.19 2.78 -9.82
N ALA A 86 1.17 3.75 -10.73
CA ALA A 86 -0.02 4.53 -11.00
C ALA A 86 -1.17 3.69 -11.58
N TYR A 87 -0.88 2.72 -12.48
CA TYR A 87 -1.88 1.79 -13.00
C TYR A 87 -2.35 0.79 -11.95
N CYS A 88 -1.47 0.30 -11.07
CA CYS A 88 -1.87 -0.55 -9.95
C CYS A 88 -2.89 0.18 -9.05
N HIS A 89 -2.60 1.42 -8.65
CA HIS A 89 -3.53 2.22 -7.88
C HIS A 89 -4.77 2.67 -8.66
N GLY A 90 -4.63 2.94 -9.95
CA GLY A 90 -5.76 3.23 -10.83
C GLY A 90 -6.74 2.05 -10.87
N PHE A 91 -6.24 0.83 -10.90
CA PHE A 91 -7.06 -0.39 -10.81
C PHE A 91 -7.75 -0.52 -9.44
N ILE A 92 -7.03 -0.28 -8.34
CA ILE A 92 -7.62 -0.25 -6.99
C ILE A 92 -8.75 0.80 -6.95
N LEU A 93 -8.54 1.99 -7.49
CA LEU A 93 -9.54 3.06 -7.54
C LEU A 93 -10.80 2.66 -8.34
N ILE A 94 -10.64 1.94 -9.45
CA ILE A 94 -11.77 1.42 -10.24
C ILE A 94 -12.63 0.49 -9.39
N ILE A 95 -12.01 -0.46 -8.68
CA ILE A 95 -12.71 -1.44 -7.83
C ILE A 95 -13.35 -0.77 -6.62
N ALA A 96 -12.60 0.10 -5.94
CA ALA A 96 -13.02 0.77 -4.72
C ALA A 96 -14.11 1.82 -4.96
N LYS A 97 -14.23 2.33 -6.20
CA LYS A 97 -15.19 3.33 -6.69
C LYS A 97 -15.06 4.73 -6.11
N THR A 98 -14.50 4.88 -4.91
CA THR A 98 -14.24 6.18 -4.28
C THR A 98 -12.78 6.30 -3.86
N TRP A 99 -12.25 7.53 -3.87
CA TRP A 99 -10.89 7.84 -3.42
C TRP A 99 -10.68 7.44 -1.95
N PHE A 100 -11.66 7.70 -1.08
CA PHE A 100 -11.58 7.32 0.34
C PHE A 100 -11.38 5.81 0.53
N ARG A 101 -12.19 4.98 -0.13
CA ARG A 101 -12.07 3.52 -0.03
C ARG A 101 -10.75 3.03 -0.62
N ALA A 102 -10.33 3.64 -1.73
CA ALA A 102 -9.09 3.29 -2.39
C ALA A 102 -7.86 3.64 -1.53
N GLU A 103 -7.87 4.79 -0.85
CA GLU A 103 -6.84 5.17 0.14
C GLU A 103 -6.78 4.17 1.29
N ILE A 104 -7.91 3.82 1.90
CA ILE A 104 -7.93 2.85 3.00
C ILE A 104 -7.38 1.49 2.56
N ILE A 105 -7.77 1.01 1.37
CA ILE A 105 -7.25 -0.25 0.82
C ILE A 105 -5.75 -0.14 0.58
N SER A 106 -5.29 0.95 -0.03
CA SER A 106 -3.87 1.17 -0.29
C SER A 106 -3.05 1.24 0.98
N SER A 107 -3.51 1.98 1.99
CA SER A 107 -2.83 2.13 3.27
C SER A 107 -2.80 0.81 4.03
N PHE A 108 -3.87 0.01 3.95
CA PHE A 108 -3.87 -1.35 4.49
C PHE A 108 -2.82 -2.24 3.82
N LEU A 109 -2.76 -2.24 2.48
CA LEU A 109 -1.76 -3.02 1.75
C LEU A 109 -0.34 -2.56 2.11
N CYS A 110 -0.11 -1.25 2.18
CA CYS A 110 1.18 -0.67 2.56
C CYS A 110 1.61 -1.13 3.96
N LEU A 111 0.72 -0.99 4.97
CA LEU A 111 0.99 -1.41 6.34
C LEU A 111 1.29 -2.91 6.46
N VAL A 112 0.52 -3.77 5.77
CA VAL A 112 0.74 -5.21 5.77
C VAL A 112 2.07 -5.56 5.09
N THR A 113 2.41 -4.91 3.97
CA THR A 113 3.69 -5.11 3.29
C THR A 113 4.86 -4.64 4.15
N ALA A 114 4.76 -3.47 4.79
CA ALA A 114 5.77 -2.92 5.68
C ALA A 114 6.01 -3.83 6.89
N GLY A 115 4.94 -4.20 7.60
CA GLY A 115 5.02 -5.07 8.77
C GLY A 115 5.57 -6.46 8.41
N SER A 116 5.04 -7.08 7.35
CA SER A 116 5.50 -8.41 6.93
C SER A 116 6.96 -8.39 6.45
N GLY A 117 7.35 -7.36 5.70
CA GLY A 117 8.72 -7.18 5.23
C GLY A 117 9.71 -7.04 6.37
N MET A 118 9.41 -6.18 7.36
CA MET A 118 10.25 -6.00 8.54
C MET A 118 10.29 -7.27 9.41
N TYR A 119 9.16 -7.95 9.57
CA TYR A 119 9.11 -9.23 10.29
C TYR A 119 10.02 -10.26 9.62
N PHE A 120 9.89 -10.50 8.31
CA PHE A 120 10.73 -11.47 7.62
C PHE A 120 12.21 -11.08 7.60
N LEU A 121 12.53 -9.80 7.46
CA LEU A 121 13.91 -9.29 7.54
C LEU A 121 14.53 -9.58 8.91
N THR A 122 13.84 -9.27 10.00
CA THR A 122 14.34 -9.52 11.36
C THR A 122 14.43 -11.02 11.67
N ARG A 123 13.49 -11.83 11.15
CA ARG A 123 13.55 -13.29 11.23
C ARG A 123 14.73 -13.88 10.45
N TYR A 124 15.06 -13.32 9.28
CA TYR A 124 16.26 -13.67 8.53
C TYR A 124 17.54 -13.42 9.35
N CYS A 125 17.58 -12.29 10.07
CA CYS A 125 18.63 -11.94 11.03
C CYS A 125 18.60 -12.75 12.35
N GLN A 126 17.82 -13.82 12.44
CA GLN A 126 17.74 -14.71 13.61
C GLN A 126 17.20 -14.06 14.91
N VAL A 127 16.55 -12.89 14.83
CA VAL A 127 15.97 -12.19 15.99
C VAL A 127 14.74 -12.95 16.49
N LYS A 128 14.61 -13.20 17.81
CA LYS A 128 13.45 -13.92 18.41
C LYS A 128 12.10 -13.38 17.91
N ARG A 129 11.13 -14.27 17.63
CA ARG A 129 9.83 -13.92 17.00
C ARG A 129 9.08 -12.77 17.67
N GLN A 130 9.06 -12.73 19.01
CA GLN A 130 8.43 -11.65 19.77
C GLN A 130 9.07 -10.29 19.47
N MET A 131 10.41 -10.23 19.40
CA MET A 131 11.14 -9.01 19.07
C MET A 131 11.01 -8.67 17.59
N ALA A 132 10.98 -9.67 16.70
CA ALA A 132 10.71 -9.48 15.28
C ALA A 132 9.31 -8.87 15.04
N PHE A 133 8.30 -9.35 15.74
CA PHE A 133 6.96 -8.80 15.70
C PHE A 133 6.91 -7.37 16.27
N ALA A 134 7.56 -7.12 17.41
CA ALA A 134 7.65 -5.78 17.96
C ALA A 134 8.31 -4.79 16.98
N ALA A 135 9.42 -5.19 16.35
CA ALA A 135 10.09 -4.39 15.32
C ALA A 135 9.19 -4.12 14.11
N ALA A 136 8.43 -5.12 13.66
CA ALA A 136 7.45 -4.96 12.58
C ALA A 136 6.36 -3.95 12.94
N VAL A 137 5.78 -4.04 14.14
CA VAL A 137 4.74 -3.11 14.60
C VAL A 137 5.27 -1.69 14.75
N LEU A 138 6.49 -1.53 15.27
CA LEU A 138 7.14 -0.22 15.34
C LEU A 138 7.35 0.38 13.95
N TYR A 139 7.83 -0.43 12.99
CA TYR A 139 8.06 0.01 11.62
C TYR A 139 6.76 0.36 10.86
N MET A 140 5.63 -0.27 11.21
CA MET A 140 4.33 0.11 10.64
C MET A 140 3.87 1.51 11.08
N GLY A 141 4.39 2.03 12.19
CA GLY A 141 4.02 3.33 12.76
C GLY A 141 5.00 4.47 12.43
N THR A 142 6.04 4.22 11.64
CA THR A 142 6.99 5.24 11.15
C THR A 142 6.59 5.75 9.78
#